data_AF-A0A0J6SH55-F1
#
_entry.id   AF-A0A0J6SH55-F1
#
_cell.length_a   1.000
_cell.length_b   1.000
_cell.length_c   1.000
_cell.angle_alpha   90.00
_cell.angle_beta   90.00
_cell.angle_gamma   90.00
#
_symmetry.space_group_name_H-M   'P 1'
#
loop_
_entity.id
_entity.type
_entity.pdbx_description
1 polymer ?
#
loop_
_entity_poly.entity_id
_entity_poly.type
_entity_poly.pdbx_seq_one_letter_code
_entity_poly.pdbx_strand_id
1 'polypeptide(L)'
;MLKGPSGALYGRSDPGGTINILTKQPVALPFVEMGTLFGSFGTARTTDDAGGPLTQDGSVLYRFNGVLARQDSFRDYVDGDRVLAAPVVSWQVTPDTKLTVEAQYLRNRATFDC
;
A
#
# COMPACT_ATOMS: atom_id res chain seq x y z
N MET A 1 8.82 0.41 -34.33
CA MET A 1 9.88 1.17 -33.64
C MET A 1 10.46 0.28 -32.55
N LEU A 2 11.70 -0.18 -32.70
CA LEU A 2 12.17 -1.44 -32.09
C LEU A 2 13.61 -1.36 -31.56
N LYS A 3 13.85 -1.80 -30.30
CA LYS A 3 14.98 -2.68 -29.88
C LYS A 3 14.82 -3.24 -28.42
N GLY A 4 14.63 -4.57 -28.28
CA GLY A 4 14.96 -5.37 -27.06
C GLY A 4 13.81 -5.70 -26.08
N PRO A 5 13.65 -6.95 -25.58
CA PRO A 5 12.34 -7.57 -25.30
C PRO A 5 11.66 -7.04 -24.04
N SER A 6 10.88 -5.98 -24.20
CA SER A 6 9.96 -5.39 -23.23
C SER A 6 8.71 -6.26 -22.94
N GLY A 7 8.75 -7.57 -23.24
CA GLY A 7 7.57 -8.42 -23.43
C GLY A 7 7.27 -9.48 -22.38
N ALA A 8 8.08 -9.63 -21.31
CA ALA A 8 7.92 -10.75 -20.36
C ALA A 8 7.48 -10.37 -18.92
N LEU A 9 7.44 -9.08 -18.54
CA LEU A 9 7.14 -8.67 -17.16
C LEU A 9 5.75 -8.04 -16.95
N TYR A 10 5.07 -7.65 -18.03
CA TYR A 10 3.73 -7.06 -17.95
C TYR A 10 2.69 -8.06 -18.43
N GLY A 11 2.51 -9.10 -17.64
CA GLY A 11 1.38 -10.01 -17.76
C GLY A 11 0.09 -9.26 -17.44
N ARG A 12 -0.72 -9.05 -18.47
CA ARG A 12 -2.14 -8.65 -18.47
C ARG A 12 -2.43 -7.22 -17.99
N SER A 13 -2.43 -6.36 -18.99
CA SER A 13 -3.25 -5.15 -19.11
C SER A 13 -4.66 -5.29 -18.53
N ASP A 14 -5.05 -4.38 -17.64
CA ASP A 14 -6.44 -3.90 -17.54
C ASP A 14 -6.52 -2.50 -18.20
N PRO A 15 -7.51 -2.24 -19.06
CA PRO A 15 -7.59 -1.01 -19.85
C PRO A 15 -8.06 0.16 -18.97
N GLY A 16 -7.11 0.81 -18.28
CA GLY A 16 -7.43 1.98 -17.44
C GLY A 16 -6.26 2.92 -17.14
N GLY A 17 -5.07 2.62 -17.69
CA GLY A 17 -3.84 3.33 -17.37
C GLY A 17 -3.01 2.59 -16.33
N THR A 18 -1.70 2.54 -16.56
CA THR A 18 -0.75 1.93 -15.64
C THR A 18 -0.57 2.88 -14.45
N ILE A 19 -1.29 2.66 -13.35
CA ILE A 19 -0.97 3.33 -12.08
C ILE A 19 0.30 2.67 -11.57
N ASN A 20 1.42 3.35 -11.72
CA ASN A 20 2.68 2.93 -11.12
C ASN A 20 2.60 3.18 -9.60
N ILE A 21 2.24 2.15 -8.83
CA ILE A 21 2.33 2.20 -7.37
C ILE A 21 3.80 2.00 -7.01
N LEU A 22 4.55 3.10 -6.93
CA LEU A 22 5.88 3.09 -6.34
C LEU A 22 5.73 2.86 -4.83
N THR A 23 6.10 1.68 -4.36
CA THR A 23 6.17 1.36 -2.93
C THR A 23 7.18 2.28 -2.26
N LYS A 24 6.75 2.92 -1.16
CA LYS A 24 7.58 3.85 -0.42
C LYS A 24 8.74 3.05 0.23
N GLN A 25 9.97 3.39 -0.10
CA GLN A 25 11.17 2.65 0.33
C GLN A 25 11.44 2.82 1.84
N PRO A 26 12.08 1.84 2.50
CA PRO A 26 12.44 1.96 3.91
C PRO A 26 13.43 3.13 4.13
N VAL A 27 13.17 3.95 5.14
CA VAL A 27 14.01 5.09 5.51
C VAL A 27 14.84 4.68 6.74
N ALA A 28 16.13 5.05 6.79
CA ALA A 28 17.02 4.65 7.88
C ALA A 28 16.66 5.28 9.25
N LEU A 29 15.82 6.31 9.25
CA LEU A 29 15.33 6.95 10.47
C LEU A 29 13.92 6.43 10.81
N PRO A 30 13.66 6.08 12.08
CA PRO A 30 12.33 5.67 12.49
C PRO A 30 11.34 6.83 12.32
N PHE A 31 10.19 6.53 11.73
CA PHE A 31 9.10 7.49 11.58
C PHE A 31 7.75 6.81 11.78
N VAL A 32 6.77 7.62 12.18
CA VAL A 32 5.36 7.24 12.25
C VAL A 32 4.55 8.43 11.76
N GLU A 33 3.71 8.20 10.77
CA GLU A 33 2.76 9.16 10.22
C GLU A 33 1.36 8.57 10.35
N MET A 34 0.42 9.35 10.87
CA MET A 34 -0.99 8.99 10.93
C MET A 34 -1.83 10.16 10.48
N GLY A 35 -2.89 9.87 9.74
CA GLY A 35 -3.79 10.87 9.18
C GLY A 35 -5.23 10.40 9.29
N THR A 36 -6.13 11.33 9.57
CA THR A 36 -7.58 11.07 9.50
C THR A 36 -8.24 12.16 8.67
N LEU A 37 -9.09 11.75 7.75
CA LEU A 37 -9.88 12.58 6.86
C LEU A 37 -11.36 12.30 7.12
N PHE A 38 -12.13 13.36 7.34
CA PHE A 38 -13.58 13.30 7.44
C PHE A 38 -14.18 14.01 6.22
N GLY A 39 -15.26 13.46 5.68
CA GLY A 39 -15.98 14.01 4.54
C GLY A 39 -17.49 14.04 4.80
N SER A 40 -18.22 14.58 3.82
CA SER A 40 -19.67 14.60 3.85
C SER A 40 -20.27 13.20 3.92
N PHE A 41 -21.54 13.14 4.32
CA PHE A 41 -22.36 11.92 4.38
C PHE A 41 -21.89 10.85 5.36
N GLY A 42 -20.95 11.12 6.28
CA GLY A 42 -20.43 10.13 7.23
C GLY A 42 -19.14 9.43 6.77
N THR A 43 -18.57 9.89 5.66
CA THR A 43 -17.30 9.37 5.14
C THR A 43 -16.14 9.67 6.10
N ALA A 44 -15.36 8.66 6.44
CA ALA A 44 -14.16 8.79 7.24
C ALA A 44 -13.05 7.88 6.70
N ARG A 45 -11.81 8.38 6.70
CA ARG A 45 -10.62 7.64 6.28
C ARG A 45 -9.48 7.87 7.25
N THR A 46 -8.99 6.81 7.83
CA THR A 46 -7.77 6.79 8.64
C THR A 46 -6.65 6.10 7.86
N THR A 47 -5.46 6.65 7.93
CA THR A 47 -4.26 6.10 7.33
C THR A 47 -3.12 6.11 8.33
N ASP A 48 -2.30 5.07 8.28
CA ASP A 48 -1.09 4.94 9.06
C ASP A 48 0.08 4.49 8.17
N ASP A 49 1.25 5.04 8.44
CA ASP A 49 2.50 4.72 7.77
C ASP A 49 3.63 4.77 8.80
N ALA A 50 4.23 3.62 9.07
CA ALA A 50 5.34 3.52 10.01
C ALA A 50 6.50 2.81 9.32
N GLY A 51 7.71 3.19 9.68
CA GLY A 51 8.89 2.50 9.18
C GLY A 51 10.16 2.90 9.90
N GLY A 52 11.21 2.15 9.66
CA GLY A 52 12.51 2.37 10.28
C GLY A 52 13.35 1.09 10.41
N PRO A 53 14.46 1.15 11.14
CA PRO A 53 15.28 -0.02 11.42
C PRO A 53 14.64 -0.91 12.50
N LEU A 54 14.73 -2.24 12.30
CA LEU A 54 14.42 -3.26 13.29
C LEU A 54 15.66 -3.73 14.07
N THR A 55 16.86 -3.42 13.58
CA THR A 55 18.14 -3.76 14.21
C THR A 55 18.99 -2.51 14.44
N GLN A 56 19.86 -2.53 15.46
CA GLN A 56 20.70 -1.38 15.81
C GLN A 56 21.72 -1.01 14.73
N ASP A 57 22.19 -2.01 13.98
CA ASP A 57 23.11 -1.86 12.85
C ASP A 57 22.39 -1.45 11.54
N GLY A 58 21.06 -1.37 11.54
CA GLY A 58 20.25 -1.00 10.38
C GLY A 58 20.22 -2.05 9.27
N SER A 59 20.70 -3.27 9.51
CA SER A 59 20.68 -4.36 8.52
C SER A 59 19.28 -4.85 8.19
N VAL A 60 18.32 -4.70 9.11
CA VAL A 60 16.90 -4.99 8.88
C VAL A 60 16.09 -3.71 8.98
N LEU A 61 15.33 -3.40 7.92
CA LEU A 61 14.42 -2.28 7.86
C LEU A 61 12.99 -2.79 7.64
N TYR A 62 12.01 -2.06 8.17
CA TYR A 62 10.60 -2.34 7.94
C TYR A 62 9.84 -1.11 7.47
N ARG A 63 8.70 -1.37 6.84
CA ARG A 63 7.64 -0.39 6.62
C ARG A 63 6.28 -1.07 6.75
N PHE A 64 5.32 -0.37 7.30
CA PHE A 64 3.93 -0.79 7.37
C PHE A 64 3.03 0.33 6.88
N ASN A 65 2.10 0.01 5.98
CA ASN A 65 1.08 0.95 5.51
C ASN A 65 -0.30 0.38 5.79
N GLY A 66 -1.13 1.14 6.51
CA GLY A 66 -2.50 0.80 6.83
C GLY A 66 -3.50 1.84 6.32
N VAL A 67 -4.68 1.38 5.90
CA VAL A 67 -5.83 2.24 5.58
C VAL A 67 -7.10 1.60 6.10
N LEU A 68 -7.90 2.39 6.82
CA LEU A 68 -9.27 2.10 7.17
C LEU A 68 -10.15 3.21 6.61
N ALA A 69 -11.07 2.90 5.72
CA ALA A 69 -11.97 3.89 5.15
C ALA A 69 -13.40 3.37 5.16
N ARG A 70 -14.33 4.25 5.54
CA ARG A 70 -15.76 4.11 5.38
C ARG A 70 -16.26 5.21 4.47
N GLN A 71 -17.01 4.85 3.45
CA GLN A 71 -17.68 5.77 2.54
C GLN A 71 -19.18 5.52 2.62
N ASP A 72 -19.89 6.52 3.09
CA ASP A 72 -21.35 6.56 3.09
C ASP A 72 -21.77 7.50 1.94
N SER A 73 -22.83 7.15 1.21
CA SER A 73 -23.28 7.86 0.01
C SER A 73 -24.41 8.87 0.29
N PHE A 74 -24.64 9.79 -0.67
CA PHE A 74 -25.83 10.65 -0.69
C PHE A 74 -27.13 9.90 -1.02
N ARG A 75 -27.01 8.63 -1.48
CA ARG A 75 -28.12 7.73 -1.73
C ARG A 75 -28.28 6.77 -0.55
N ASP A 76 -29.51 6.61 -0.08
CA ASP A 76 -29.83 5.63 0.96
C ASP A 76 -29.37 4.22 0.53
N TYR A 77 -28.82 3.45 1.48
CA TYR A 77 -28.35 2.06 1.33
C TYR A 77 -27.10 1.82 0.46
N VAL A 78 -26.34 2.86 0.10
CA VAL A 78 -25.03 2.70 -0.55
C VAL A 78 -23.92 3.03 0.44
N ASP A 79 -23.32 1.99 1.01
CA ASP A 79 -22.12 2.06 1.84
C ASP A 79 -20.94 1.28 1.23
N GLY A 80 -19.75 1.64 1.67
CA GLY A 80 -18.53 0.93 1.32
C GLY A 80 -17.45 1.03 2.39
N ASP A 81 -16.88 -0.12 2.74
CA ASP A 81 -15.76 -0.24 3.66
C ASP A 81 -14.51 -0.72 2.93
N ARG A 82 -13.37 -0.07 3.19
CA ARG A 82 -12.06 -0.45 2.69
C ARG A 82 -11.08 -0.61 3.83
N VAL A 83 -10.45 -1.79 3.87
CA VAL A 83 -9.34 -2.10 4.76
C VAL A 83 -8.13 -2.51 3.93
N LEU A 84 -6.99 -1.87 4.17
CA LEU A 84 -5.71 -2.23 3.56
C LEU A 84 -4.64 -2.36 4.65
N ALA A 85 -3.82 -3.39 4.52
CA ALA A 85 -2.60 -3.56 5.30
C ALA A 85 -1.47 -4.04 4.37
N ALA A 86 -0.34 -3.35 4.36
CA ALA A 86 0.78 -3.65 3.49
C ALA A 86 2.11 -3.56 4.27
N PRO A 87 2.52 -4.66 4.94
CA PRO A 87 3.85 -4.75 5.55
C PRO A 87 4.93 -5.06 4.50
N VAL A 88 6.10 -4.47 4.71
CA VAL A 88 7.33 -4.73 3.97
C VAL A 88 8.49 -4.83 4.94
N VAL A 89 9.34 -5.84 4.76
CA VAL A 89 10.59 -6.00 5.51
C VAL A 89 11.72 -6.21 4.53
N SER A 90 12.83 -5.53 4.75
CA SER A 90 14.05 -5.66 3.95
C SER A 90 15.24 -5.97 4.84
N TRP A 91 16.03 -6.96 4.45
CA TRP A 91 17.17 -7.45 5.20
C TRP A 91 18.41 -7.51 4.30
N GLN A 92 19.45 -6.78 4.69
CA GLN A 92 20.79 -6.90 4.12
C GLN A 92 21.46 -8.13 4.76
N VAL A 93 21.41 -9.26 4.07
CA VAL A 93 21.95 -10.55 4.56
C VAL A 93 23.48 -10.54 4.52
N THR A 94 24.06 -9.99 3.46
CA THR A 94 25.50 -9.76 3.24
C THR A 94 25.67 -8.46 2.47
N PRO A 95 26.88 -7.87 2.32
CA PRO A 95 27.06 -6.66 1.49
C PRO A 95 26.51 -6.78 0.05
N ASP A 96 26.47 -8.00 -0.49
CA ASP A 96 26.06 -8.29 -1.87
C ASP A 96 24.67 -8.95 -1.97
N THR A 97 23.99 -9.22 -0.86
CA THR A 97 22.70 -9.92 -0.85
C THR A 97 21.68 -9.19 0.02
N LYS A 98 20.58 -8.81 -0.61
CA LYS A 98 19.42 -8.16 0.03
C LYS A 98 18.17 -8.98 -0.21
N LEU A 99 17.47 -9.33 0.86
CA LEU A 99 16.17 -10.00 0.82
C LEU A 99 15.07 -8.98 1.16
N THR A 100 14.03 -8.91 0.34
CA THR A 100 12.84 -8.10 0.65
C THR A 100 11.61 -9.00 0.63
N VAL A 101 10.81 -8.92 1.68
CA VAL A 101 9.55 -9.64 1.83
C VAL A 101 8.43 -8.61 1.92
N GLU A 102 7.44 -8.77 1.06
CA GLU A 102 6.29 -7.87 0.94
C GLU A 102 5.00 -8.68 1.05
N ALA A 103 4.01 -8.14 1.73
CA ALA A 103 2.65 -8.68 1.72
C ALA A 103 1.63 -7.56 1.59
N GLN A 104 0.47 -7.90 1.02
CA GLN A 104 -0.64 -6.97 0.92
C GLN A 104 -1.96 -7.69 1.21
N TYR A 105 -2.74 -7.09 2.10
CA TYR A 105 -4.12 -7.44 2.33
C TYR A 105 -5.00 -6.26 1.92
N LEU A 106 -5.98 -6.50 1.06
CA LEU A 106 -6.98 -5.52 0.66
C LEU A 106 -8.36 -6.16 0.71
N ARG A 107 -9.26 -5.53 1.45
CA ARG A 107 -10.67 -5.88 1.49
C ARG A 107 -11.50 -4.65 1.15
N ASN A 108 -12.24 -4.74 0.06
CA ASN A 108 -13.24 -3.75 -0.33
C ASN A 108 -14.61 -4.42 -0.24
N ARG A 109 -15.49 -3.84 0.59
CA ARG A 109 -16.92 -4.14 0.59
C ARG A 109 -17.60 -2.92 0.02
N ALA A 110 -18.40 -3.09 -1.01
CA ALA A 110 -19.29 -2.07 -1.53
C ALA A 110 -20.66 -2.72 -1.73
N THR A 111 -21.71 -1.99 -1.41
CA THR A 111 -23.07 -2.45 -1.71
C THR A 111 -23.27 -2.36 -3.23
N PHE A 112 -23.42 -3.51 -3.90
CA PHE A 112 -23.72 -3.58 -5.34
C PHE A 112 -25.24 -3.43 -5.52
N ASP A 113 -25.65 -2.47 -6.34
CA ASP A 113 -27.04 -2.30 -6.76
C ASP A 113 -27.25 -3.00 -8.12
N CYS A 114 -28.36 -3.72 -8.26
CA CYS A 114 -28.82 -4.37 -9.48
C CYS A 114 -30.08 -3.68 -9.98
#